data_AF-A0A6J6UAU5-F1
#
_entry.id   AF-A0A6J6UAU5-F1
#
_cell.length_a   1.000
_cell.length_b   1.000
_cell.length_c   1.000
_cell.angle_alpha   90.00
_cell.angle_beta   90.00
_cell.angle_gamma   90.00
#
_symmetry.space_group_name_H-M   'P 1'
#
loop_
_entity.id
_entity.type
_entity.pdbx_description
1 polymer ?
#
loop_
_entity_poly.entity_id
_entity_poly.type
_entity_poly.pdbx_seq_one_letter_code
_entity_poly.pdbx_strand_id
1 'polypeptide(L)' 'MVGLDAEGQESLPGFSLATESVYLIVGSEGKGLSRLVREKCDLILSIPMQSDVESLNASVATAIVMYWIAEKRAK' A
#
# COMPACT_ATOMS: atom_id res chain seq x y z
N MET A 1 -6.05 -8.15 5.26
CA MET A 1 -5.04 -7.17 5.72
C MET A 1 -4.13 -6.89 4.54
N VAL A 2 -4.10 -5.64 4.06
CA VAL A 2 -3.25 -5.22 2.95
C VAL A 2 -2.13 -4.36 3.52
N GLY A 3 -0.89 -4.83 3.40
CA GLY A 3 0.28 -4.05 3.78
C GLY A 3 0.66 -3.06 2.68
N LEU A 4 1.14 -1.88 3.06
CA LEU A 4 1.71 -0.90 2.13
C LEU A 4 3.23 -0.86 2.29
N ASP A 5 3.94 -1.20 1.22
CA ASP A 5 5.40 -1.22 1.18
C ASP A 5 5.92 -0.94 -0.23
N ALA A 6 7.11 -0.36 -0.37
CA ALA A 6 7.70 -0.07 -1.69
C ALA A 6 8.00 -1.36 -2.47
N GLU A 7 8.33 -2.45 -1.77
CA GLU A 7 8.62 -3.77 -2.36
C GLU A 7 7.39 -4.70 -2.37
N GLY A 8 6.20 -4.12 -2.56
CA GLY A 8 4.94 -4.87 -2.69
C GLY A 8 4.81 -5.62 -4.02
N GLN A 9 4.20 -6.81 -3.98
CA GLN A 9 4.03 -7.65 -5.17
C GLN A 9 2.95 -7.13 -6.12
N GLU A 10 1.90 -6.51 -5.59
CA GLU A 10 0.83 -5.93 -6.40
C GLU A 10 0.98 -4.40 -6.41
N SER A 11 0.87 -3.80 -7.59
CA SER A 11 0.93 -2.35 -7.73
C SER A 11 -0.47 -1.75 -7.57
N LEU A 12 -0.55 -0.52 -7.04
CA LEU A 12 -1.81 0.20 -6.81
C LEU A 12 -2.75 0.23 -8.04
N PRO A 13 -2.27 0.46 -9.29
CA PRO A 13 -3.13 0.40 -10.46
C PRO A 13 -3.82 -0.95 -10.68
N GLY A 14 -3.16 -2.05 -10.27
CA GLY A 14 -3.68 -3.42 -10.34
C GLY A 14 -4.36 -3.90 -9.07
N PHE A 15 -4.64 -3.01 -8.10
CA PHE A 15 -5.14 -3.41 -6.79
C PHE A 15 -6.49 -4.14 -6.88
N SER A 16 -6.47 -5.45 -6.65
CA SER A 16 -7.60 -6.35 -6.92
C SER A 16 -8.71 -6.30 -5.85
N LEU A 17 -8.40 -5.81 -4.65
CA LEU A 17 -9.30 -5.82 -3.49
C LEU A 17 -9.90 -4.45 -3.15
N ALA A 18 -9.80 -3.46 -4.05
CA ALA A 18 -10.19 -2.08 -3.76
C ALA A 18 -11.68 -1.92 -3.36
N THR A 19 -12.56 -2.78 -3.88
CA THR A 19 -14.01 -2.78 -3.60
C THR A 19 -14.39 -3.57 -2.34
N GLU A 20 -13.49 -4.38 -1.79
CA GLU A 20 -13.74 -5.24 -0.63
C GLU A 20 -13.51 -4.52 0.70
N SER A 21 -13.84 -5.14 1.83
CA SER A 21 -13.45 -4.59 3.14
C SER A 21 -11.93 -4.72 3.34
N VAL A 22 -11.23 -3.58 3.42
CA VAL A 22 -9.76 -3.54 3.49
C VAL A 22 -9.29 -2.96 4.83
N TYR A 23 -8.41 -3.69 5.50
CA TYR A 23 -7.56 -3.16 6.56
C TYR A 23 -6.21 -2.79 5.95
N LEU A 24 -5.93 -1.49 5.81
CA LEU A 24 -4.66 -0.98 5.29
C LEU A 24 -3.65 -0.87 6.44
N ILE A 25 -2.55 -1.62 6.34
CA ILE A 25 -1.49 -1.66 7.33
C ILE A 25 -0.30 -0.86 6.80
N VAL A 26 0.10 0.16 7.55
CA VAL A 26 1.15 1.10 7.15
C VAL A 26 2.34 0.93 8.08
N GLY A 27 3.52 0.78 7.49
CA GLY A 27 4.79 0.68 8.22
C GLY A 27 5.24 1.99 8.85
N SER A 28 6.27 1.89 9.70
CA SER A 28 6.95 3.09 10.20
C SER A 28 7.78 3.73 9.10
N GLU A 29 7.96 5.05 9.16
CA GLU A 29 8.84 5.76 8.24
C GLU A 29 10.27 5.19 8.28
N GLY A 30 10.88 5.01 7.11
CA GLY A 30 12.21 4.41 6.93
C GLY A 30 12.26 2.88 7.05
N LYS A 31 11.71 2.29 8.12
CA LYS A 31 11.76 0.83 8.34
C LYS A 31 10.69 0.04 7.57
N GLY A 32 9.64 0.71 7.10
CA GLY A 32 8.51 0.06 6.44
C GLY A 32 7.78 -0.90 7.37
N LEU A 33 7.23 -1.96 6.81
CA LEU A 33 6.58 -3.02 7.58
C LEU A 33 7.61 -3.91 8.26
N SER A 34 7.43 -4.18 9.56
CA SER A 34 8.24 -5.22 10.20
C SER A 34 8.03 -6.57 9.49
N ARG A 35 9.07 -7.41 9.45
CA ARG A 35 9.02 -8.72 8.78
C ARG A 35 7.80 -9.56 9.19
N LEU A 36 7.52 -9.66 10.49
CA LEU A 36 6.39 -10.43 11.00
C LEU A 36 5.04 -9.84 10.56
N VAL A 37 4.91 -8.51 10.52
CA VAL A 37 3.68 -7.87 10.04
C VAL A 37 3.50 -8.11 8.55
N ARG A 38 4.58 -8.00 7.76
CA ARG A 38 4.57 -8.27 6.32
C ARG A 38 4.13 -9.72 6.03
N GLU A 39 4.66 -10.70 6.76
CA GLU A 39 4.31 -12.12 6.64
C GLU A 39 2.85 -12.43 7.03
N LYS A 40 2.20 -11.54 7.80
CA LYS A 40 0.79 -11.68 8.22
C LYS A 40 -0.19 -10.95 7.31
N CYS A 41 0.29 -10.09 6.40
CA CYS A 41 -0.57 -9.44 5.43
C CYS A 41 -0.96 -10.44 4.33
N ASP A 42 -2.21 -10.38 3.89
CA ASP A 42 -2.70 -11.22 2.80
C ASP A 42 -2.12 -10.77 1.44
N LEU A 43 -1.77 -9.48 1.36
CA LEU A 43 -1.20 -8.83 0.19
C LEU A 43 -0.28 -7.70 0.62
N ILE A 44 0.83 -7.49 -0.10
CA ILE A 44 1.62 -6.26 0.00
C ILE A 44 1.44 -5.44 -1.27
N LEU A 45 0.92 -4.24 -1.11
CA LEU A 45 0.64 -3.27 -2.14
C LEU A 45 1.80 -2.27 -2.24
N SER A 46 2.20 -1.92 -3.47
CA SER A 46 3.18 -0.89 -3.76
C SER A 46 2.60 0.23 -4.62
N ILE A 47 3.14 1.44 -4.46
CA ILE A 47 2.85 2.57 -5.37
C ILE A 47 4.01 2.63 -6.36
N PRO A 48 3.78 2.52 -7.67
CA PRO A 48 4.83 2.71 -8.66
C PRO A 48 5.50 4.09 -8.52
N MET A 49 6.83 4.11 -8.43
CA MET A 49 7.65 5.32 -8.33
C MET A 49 8.71 5.32 -9.43
N GLN A 50 9.17 6.50 -9.86
CA GLN A 50 10.32 6.62 -10.75
C GLN A 50 11.63 6.37 -9.98
N SER A 51 12.65 5.84 -10.67
CA SER A 51 13.82 5.14 -10.11
C SER A 51 14.68 5.88 -9.09
N ASP A 52 14.57 7.20 -9.00
CA ASP A 52 15.53 8.03 -8.28
C ASP A 52 15.14 8.25 -6.81
N VAL A 53 13.98 7.75 -6.38
CA VAL A 53 13.47 7.91 -5.02
C VAL A 53 13.14 6.55 -4.41
N GLU A 54 13.73 6.26 -3.25
CA GLU A 54 13.58 4.97 -2.57
C GLU A 54 12.16 4.74 -2.01
N SER A 55 11.50 5.79 -1.52
CA SER A 55 10.14 5.69 -0.96
C SER A 55 9.42 7.04 -0.90
N LEU A 56 8.09 6.96 -0.82
CA LEU A 56 7.24 8.09 -0.41
C LEU A 56 7.18 8.15 1.12
N ASN A 57 6.92 9.35 1.65
CA ASN A 57 6.52 9.50 3.04
C ASN A 57 5.27 8.62 3.33
N ALA A 58 5.28 7.94 4.48
CA ALA A 58 4.24 6.98 4.84
C ALA A 58 2.82 7.57 4.82
N SER A 59 2.65 8.82 5.26
CA SER A 59 1.35 9.50 5.25
C SER A 59 0.86 9.81 3.83
N VAL A 60 1.78 10.23 2.95
CA VAL A 60 1.48 10.51 1.53
C VAL A 60 1.09 9.23 0.81
N ALA A 61 1.86 8.15 1.00
CA ALA A 61 1.56 6.85 0.43
C ALA A 61 0.17 6.35 0.89
N THR A 62 -0.13 6.49 2.18
CA THR A 62 -1.43 6.13 2.75
C THR A 62 -2.56 6.95 2.12
N ALA A 63 -2.39 8.27 2.00
CA ALA A 63 -3.40 9.15 1.42
C ALA A 63 -3.71 8.78 -0.04
N ILE A 64 -2.70 8.46 -0.84
CA ILE A 64 -2.85 8.02 -2.23
C ILE A 64 -3.66 6.72 -2.32
N VAL A 65 -3.30 5.71 -1.51
CA VAL A 65 -4.01 4.42 -1.51
C VAL A 65 -5.46 4.59 -1.05
N MET A 66 -5.69 5.35 0.02
CA MET A 66 -7.04 5.60 0.54
C MET A 66 -7.90 6.35 -0.49
N TYR A 67 -7.34 7.34 -1.18
CA TYR A 67 -8.03 8.03 -2.28
C TYR A 67 -8.37 7.07 -3.41
N TRP A 68 -7.43 6.22 -3.83
CA TRP A 68 -7.68 5.23 -4.89
C TRP A 68 -8.80 4.26 -4.52
N ILE A 69 -8.80 3.75 -3.28
CA ILE A 69 -9.88 2.91 -2.77
C ILE A 69 -11.22 3.65 -2.82
N ALA A 70 -11.26 4.90 -2.37
CA ALA A 70 -12.46 5.72 -2.43
C ALA A 70 -12.94 5.94 -3.88
N GLU A 71 -12.03 6.21 -4.82
CA GLU A 71 -12.33 6.37 -6.25
C GLU A 71 -12.93 5.09 -6.85
N LYS A 72 -12.39 3.91 -6.52
CA LYS A 72 -12.94 2.63 -6.99
C LYS A 72 -14.31 2.30 -6.43
N ARG A 73 -14.64 2.82 -5.24
CA ARG A 73 -15.94 2.59 -4.57
C ARG A 73 -16.99 3.65 -4.91
N ALA A 74 -16.59 4.80 -5.45
CA ALA A 74 -17.50 5.86 -5.87
C ALA A 74 -18.19 5.57 -7.22
N LYS A 75 -17.85 4.45 -7.87
CA LYS A 75 -18.50 3.91 -9.07
C LYS A 75 -19.46 2.79 -8.68
#